data_AF-A0A563VVC5-F1
#
_entry.id   AF-A0A563VVC5-F1
#
_cell.length_a   1.000
_cell.length_b   1.000
_cell.length_c   1.000
_cell.angle_alpha   90.00
_cell.angle_beta   90.00
_cell.angle_gamma   90.00
#
_symmetry.space_group_name_H-M   'P 1'
#
loop_
_entity.id
_entity.type
_entity.pdbx_description
1 polymer ?
#
loop_
_entity_poly.entity_id
_entity_poly.type
_entity_poly.pdbx_seq_one_letter_code
_entity_poly.pdbx_strand_id
1 'polypeptide(L)'
;MSEKPNILEQLRNRKRASVPNRTDSLITENEKPPTPFVEETQNTPSLNTLEDLQHKLSQYPKTKRRSAIVLSEDLDRHLSQYCRDHQITVETFLEAAWTIAIAHPSTLKKITKEAQSRYKSRKEAGRLRRLITMLSKE
;
A
#
# COMPACT_ATOMS: atom_id res chain seq x y z
N MET A 1 -35.07 -11.70 -12.79
CA MET A 1 -33.63 -11.56 -12.50
C MET A 1 -33.43 -10.17 -11.92
N SER A 2 -33.23 -10.06 -10.60
CA SER A 2 -33.13 -8.76 -9.91
C SER A 2 -31.65 -8.44 -9.70
N GLU A 3 -31.15 -7.47 -10.46
CA GLU A 3 -29.80 -6.94 -10.33
C GLU A 3 -29.63 -6.30 -8.95
N LYS A 4 -28.77 -6.89 -8.12
CA LYS A 4 -28.46 -6.33 -6.79
C LYS A 4 -27.67 -5.04 -7.00
N PRO A 5 -28.03 -3.92 -6.33
CA PRO A 5 -27.34 -2.65 -6.51
C PRO A 5 -25.86 -2.76 -6.12
N ASN A 6 -24.98 -2.17 -6.93
CA ASN A 6 -23.53 -2.19 -6.75
C ASN A 6 -23.12 -1.30 -5.55
N ILE A 7 -23.05 -1.92 -4.37
CA ILE A 7 -22.76 -1.26 -3.08
C ILE A 7 -21.40 -0.53 -3.10
N LEU A 8 -20.43 -0.97 -3.93
CA LEU A 8 -19.15 -0.29 -4.09
C LEU A 8 -19.29 1.08 -4.76
N GLU A 9 -20.19 1.22 -5.73
CA GLU A 9 -20.50 2.53 -6.33
C GLU A 9 -21.22 3.43 -5.32
N GLN A 10 -22.13 2.89 -4.52
CA GLN A 10 -22.79 3.66 -3.47
C GLN A 10 -21.80 4.17 -2.40
N LEU A 11 -20.78 3.37 -2.06
CA LEU A 11 -19.74 3.78 -1.13
C LEU A 11 -18.78 4.81 -1.73
N ARG A 12 -18.50 4.72 -3.05
CA ARG A 12 -17.67 5.69 -3.79
C ARG A 12 -18.37 7.05 -3.94
N ASN A 13 -19.69 7.03 -4.10
CA ASN A 13 -20.52 8.23 -4.29
C ASN A 13 -21.00 8.84 -2.96
N ARG A 14 -20.59 8.31 -1.81
CA ARG A 14 -20.83 8.97 -0.52
C ARG A 14 -20.16 10.34 -0.51
N LYS A 15 -20.96 11.40 -0.27
CA LYS A 15 -20.46 12.73 0.04
C LYS A 15 -19.58 12.63 1.28
N ARG A 16 -18.26 12.72 1.09
CA ARG A 16 -17.32 12.79 2.21
C ARG A 16 -17.54 14.11 2.93
N ALA A 17 -17.35 14.12 4.25
CA ALA A 17 -17.29 15.38 4.99
C ALA A 17 -16.18 16.23 4.38
N SER A 18 -16.57 17.29 3.67
CA SER A 18 -15.62 18.26 3.14
C SER A 18 -15.08 19.02 4.33
N VAL A 19 -13.78 18.86 4.59
CA VAL A 19 -13.10 19.68 5.61
C VAL A 19 -13.25 21.13 5.15
N PRO A 20 -13.86 22.02 5.96
CA PRO A 20 -13.95 23.42 5.59
C PRO A 20 -12.54 24.00 5.46
N ASN A 21 -12.30 24.75 4.39
CA ASN A 21 -11.03 25.48 4.25
C ASN A 21 -10.87 26.42 5.45
N ARG A 22 -9.71 26.38 6.10
CA ARG A 22 -9.36 27.37 7.13
C ARG A 22 -9.29 28.73 6.45
N THR A 23 -10.22 29.62 6.77
CA THR A 23 -10.15 31.03 6.43
C THR A 23 -9.21 31.70 7.42
N ASP A 24 -7.93 31.82 7.06
CA ASP A 24 -7.02 32.72 7.76
C ASP A 24 -7.29 34.13 7.23
N SER A 25 -8.27 34.82 7.81
CA SER A 25 -8.58 36.22 7.48
C SER A 25 -9.31 36.89 8.64
N LEU A 26 -8.64 37.84 9.29
CA LEU A 26 -9.18 38.77 10.29
C LEU A 26 -10.11 39.79 9.62
N ILE A 27 -11.40 39.50 9.43
CA ILE A 27 -12.41 40.51 9.07
C ILE A 27 -13.76 40.23 9.78
N THR A 28 -14.27 41.31 10.38
CA THR A 28 -15.44 41.47 11.25
C THR A 28 -16.79 41.21 10.57
N GLU A 29 -17.72 40.73 11.41
CA GLU A 29 -19.15 40.43 11.26
C GLU A 29 -19.95 41.27 10.23
N ASN A 30 -20.81 40.61 9.43
CA ASN A 30 -22.23 40.94 9.41
C ASN A 30 -23.16 39.89 8.75
N GLU A 31 -24.36 39.82 9.34
CA GLU A 31 -25.65 39.28 8.86
C GLU A 31 -26.02 37.78 9.03
N LYS A 32 -27.30 37.60 9.42
CA LYS A 32 -27.94 36.51 10.18
C LYS A 32 -29.09 35.86 9.34
N PRO A 33 -29.92 34.92 9.86
CA PRO A 33 -30.26 33.60 9.29
C PRO A 33 -31.63 33.55 8.55
N PRO A 34 -32.14 32.38 8.04
CA PRO A 34 -32.94 31.44 8.86
C PRO A 34 -32.83 29.93 8.48
N THR A 35 -33.13 29.07 9.46
CA THR A 35 -33.41 27.61 9.39
C THR A 35 -34.86 27.34 8.90
N PRO A 36 -35.21 26.14 8.35
CA PRO A 36 -35.67 25.02 9.21
C PRO A 36 -35.35 23.58 8.71
N PHE A 37 -34.94 22.74 9.67
CA PHE A 37 -35.41 21.38 9.95
C PHE A 37 -35.70 20.39 8.79
N VAL A 38 -34.88 19.33 8.64
CA VAL A 38 -35.33 17.99 8.20
C VAL A 38 -34.51 16.89 8.88
N GLU A 39 -35.17 16.25 9.85
CA GLU A 39 -35.12 14.83 10.23
C GLU A 39 -33.78 14.09 10.34
N GLU A 40 -33.41 13.82 11.59
CA GLU A 40 -32.60 12.67 11.98
C GLU A 40 -33.19 11.37 11.42
N THR A 41 -32.61 10.85 10.35
CA THR A 41 -32.76 9.43 10.02
C THR A 41 -31.61 8.67 10.66
N GLN A 42 -31.93 8.02 11.78
CA GLN A 42 -31.11 7.00 12.43
C GLN A 42 -30.82 5.88 11.42
N ASN A 43 -29.67 5.96 10.73
CA ASN A 43 -29.15 4.86 9.93
C ASN A 43 -28.33 3.94 10.85
N THR A 44 -29.02 3.06 11.56
CA THR A 44 -28.41 1.93 12.26
C THR A 44 -27.84 0.96 11.22
N PRO A 45 -26.54 0.65 11.21
CA PRO A 45 -26.00 -0.37 10.33
C PRO A 45 -26.50 -1.74 10.79
N SER A 46 -27.25 -2.44 9.95
CA SER A 46 -27.77 -3.79 10.23
C SER A 46 -26.62 -4.77 10.48
N LEU A 47 -26.61 -5.38 11.66
CA LEU A 47 -25.61 -6.36 12.16
C LEU A 47 -25.26 -7.47 11.15
N ASN A 48 -26.22 -7.89 10.32
CA ASN A 48 -26.04 -8.93 9.31
C ASN A 48 -24.94 -8.62 8.27
N THR A 49 -24.64 -7.34 8.04
CA THR A 49 -23.63 -6.94 7.05
C THR A 49 -22.20 -7.14 7.52
N LEU A 50 -21.94 -7.14 8.83
CA LEU A 50 -20.60 -7.30 9.38
C LEU A 50 -20.14 -8.75 9.28
N GLU A 51 -21.01 -9.69 9.66
CA GLU A 51 -20.76 -11.12 9.60
C GLU A 51 -20.52 -11.60 8.16
N ASP A 52 -21.32 -11.10 7.20
CA ASP A 52 -21.13 -11.37 5.77
C ASP A 52 -19.77 -10.88 5.25
N LEU A 53 -19.30 -9.71 5.71
CA LEU A 53 -17.99 -9.18 5.34
C LEU A 53 -16.85 -9.96 5.99
N GLN A 54 -17.01 -10.39 7.24
CA GLN A 54 -16.03 -11.24 7.93
C GLN A 54 -15.93 -12.63 7.27
N HIS A 55 -17.06 -13.21 6.87
CA HIS A 55 -17.09 -14.48 6.14
C HIS A 55 -16.45 -14.37 4.75
N LYS A 56 -16.63 -13.24 4.05
CA LYS A 56 -15.91 -13.00 2.78
C LYS A 56 -14.42 -12.81 3.00
N LEU A 57 -14.02 -12.07 4.04
CA LEU A 57 -12.62 -11.82 4.35
C LEU A 57 -11.86 -13.12 4.70
N SER A 58 -12.51 -14.07 5.37
CA SER A 58 -11.89 -15.35 5.77
C SER A 58 -11.48 -16.24 4.59
N GLN A 59 -12.03 -15.98 3.39
CA GLN A 59 -11.66 -16.68 2.16
C GLN A 59 -10.31 -16.22 1.59
N TYR A 60 -9.82 -15.03 1.99
CA TYR A 60 -8.57 -14.47 1.51
C TYR A 60 -7.40 -14.80 2.46
N PRO A 61 -6.17 -14.98 1.92
CA PRO A 61 -5.00 -15.24 2.75
C PRO A 61 -4.70 -14.05 3.67
N LYS A 62 -4.35 -14.35 4.92
CA LYS A 62 -3.99 -13.33 5.91
C LYS A 62 -2.60 -12.73 5.57
N THR A 63 -2.53 -11.41 5.46
CA THR A 63 -1.29 -10.68 5.22
C THR A 63 -0.56 -10.36 6.53
N LYS A 64 0.77 -10.51 6.58
CA LYS A 64 1.60 -10.10 7.73
C LYS A 64 2.65 -9.08 7.29
N ARG A 65 2.71 -7.92 7.95
CA ARG A 65 3.78 -6.93 7.73
C ARG A 65 5.10 -7.45 8.30
N ARG A 66 6.12 -7.59 7.46
CA ARG A 66 7.42 -8.14 7.88
C ARG A 66 8.66 -7.46 7.29
N SER A 67 8.54 -6.60 6.29
CA SER A 67 9.67 -6.28 5.40
C SER A 67 10.16 -4.84 5.50
N ALA A 68 11.34 -4.65 6.09
CA ALA A 68 12.25 -3.56 5.77
C ALA A 68 13.26 -4.06 4.72
N ILE A 69 12.84 -4.05 3.44
CA ILE A 69 13.69 -4.51 2.33
C ILE A 69 14.45 -3.30 1.77
N VAL A 70 15.77 -3.44 1.63
CA VAL A 70 16.63 -2.43 0.99
C VAL A 70 17.15 -2.98 -0.33
N LEU A 71 16.77 -2.31 -1.43
CA LEU A 71 17.16 -2.63 -2.79
C LEU A 71 18.26 -1.67 -3.27
N SER A 72 18.98 -2.07 -4.33
CA SER A 72 19.87 -1.13 -5.03
C SER A 72 19.00 -0.15 -5.83
N GLU A 73 19.39 1.11 -5.88
CA GLU A 73 18.60 2.20 -6.48
C GLU A 73 18.09 1.89 -7.90
N ASP A 74 18.97 1.42 -8.80
CA ASP A 74 18.56 1.09 -10.17
C ASP A 74 17.52 -0.04 -10.22
N LEU A 75 17.69 -1.04 -9.35
CA LEU A 75 16.77 -2.16 -9.28
C LEU A 75 15.43 -1.73 -8.69
N ASP A 76 15.45 -0.91 -7.64
CA ASP A 76 14.25 -0.36 -7.02
C ASP A 76 13.43 0.48 -8.01
N ARG A 77 14.10 1.35 -8.78
CA ARG A 77 13.47 2.17 -9.81
C ARG A 77 12.80 1.31 -10.88
N HIS A 78 13.52 0.33 -11.43
CA HIS A 78 12.97 -0.54 -12.48
C HIS A 78 11.86 -1.45 -11.96
N LEU A 79 12.04 -2.03 -10.77
CA LEU A 79 11.03 -2.90 -10.17
C LEU A 79 9.76 -2.12 -9.83
N SER A 80 9.90 -0.93 -9.25
CA SER A 80 8.76 -0.06 -8.92
C SER A 80 8.03 0.45 -10.17
N GLN A 81 8.74 0.72 -11.26
CA GLN A 81 8.12 1.04 -12.55
C GLN A 81 7.34 -0.17 -13.09
N TYR A 82 7.98 -1.33 -13.15
CA TYR A 82 7.34 -2.57 -13.62
C TYR A 82 6.07 -2.89 -12.83
N CYS A 83 6.12 -2.78 -11.50
CA CYS A 83 4.97 -3.01 -10.63
C CYS A 83 3.83 -2.02 -10.91
N ARG A 84 4.13 -0.73 -11.11
CA ARG A 84 3.14 0.29 -11.45
C ARG A 84 2.47 0.02 -12.80
N ASP A 85 3.26 -0.33 -13.81
CA ASP A 85 2.76 -0.59 -15.16
C ASP A 85 1.80 -1.79 -15.19
N HIS A 86 2.02 -2.77 -14.31
CA HIS A 86 1.20 -3.99 -14.22
C HIS A 86 0.16 -3.94 -13.09
N GLN A 87 0.00 -2.82 -12.39
CA GLN A 87 -0.94 -2.66 -11.28
C GLN A 87 -0.76 -3.69 -10.14
N ILE A 88 0.49 -4.06 -9.87
CA ILE A 88 0.87 -4.97 -8.78
C ILE A 88 1.75 -4.24 -7.77
N THR A 89 1.93 -4.81 -6.57
CA THR A 89 2.87 -4.29 -5.59
C THR A 89 4.15 -5.13 -5.57
N VAL A 90 5.24 -4.56 -5.05
CA VAL A 90 6.51 -5.27 -4.91
C VAL A 90 6.35 -6.52 -4.04
N GLU A 91 5.53 -6.46 -3.00
CA GLU A 91 5.23 -7.59 -2.13
C GLU A 91 4.55 -8.72 -2.91
N THR A 92 3.47 -8.43 -3.63
CA THR A 92 2.75 -9.44 -4.44
C THR A 92 3.63 -10.01 -5.55
N PHE A 93 4.51 -9.20 -6.14
CA PHE A 93 5.49 -9.66 -7.12
C PHE A 93 6.50 -10.63 -6.50
N LEU A 94 7.02 -10.33 -5.30
CA LEU A 94 7.94 -11.22 -4.59
C LEU A 94 7.29 -12.54 -4.18
N GLU A 95 6.03 -12.51 -3.74
CA GLU A 95 5.24 -13.71 -3.42
C GLU A 95 5.07 -14.61 -4.66
N ALA A 96 4.69 -14.02 -5.79
CA ALA A 96 4.54 -14.72 -7.06
C ALA A 96 5.90 -15.27 -7.56
N ALA A 97 6.94 -14.44 -7.54
CA ALA A 97 8.28 -14.82 -7.97
C ALA A 97 8.84 -15.97 -7.14
N TRP A 98 8.65 -15.95 -5.82
CA TRP A 98 9.06 -17.04 -4.93
C TRP A 98 8.32 -18.33 -5.28
N THR A 99 6.99 -18.27 -5.41
CA THR A 99 6.14 -19.43 -5.72
C THR A 99 6.53 -20.08 -7.05
N ILE A 100 6.81 -19.28 -8.07
CA ILE A 100 7.28 -19.78 -9.37
C ILE A 100 8.69 -20.36 -9.26
N ALA A 101 9.60 -19.68 -8.56
CA ALA A 101 10.98 -20.12 -8.42
C ALA A 101 11.10 -21.47 -7.72
N ILE A 102 10.35 -21.71 -6.64
CA ILE A 102 10.40 -23.00 -5.92
C ILE A 102 9.89 -24.17 -6.76
N ALA A 103 8.94 -23.93 -7.67
CA ALA A 103 8.45 -24.94 -8.60
C ALA A 103 9.48 -25.33 -9.68
N HIS A 104 10.54 -24.52 -9.86
CA HIS A 104 11.54 -24.70 -10.91
C HIS A 104 12.96 -24.74 -10.32
N PRO A 105 13.48 -25.92 -9.92
CA PRO A 105 14.75 -26.02 -9.19
C PRO A 105 15.96 -25.42 -9.92
N SER A 106 15.98 -25.48 -11.26
CA SER A 106 17.05 -24.87 -12.07
C SER A 106 17.03 -23.33 -11.98
N THR A 107 15.85 -22.73 -12.03
CA THR A 107 15.63 -21.28 -11.85
C THR A 107 16.01 -20.86 -10.44
N LEU A 108 15.58 -21.60 -9.41
CA LEU A 108 15.92 -21.32 -8.02
C LEU A 108 17.43 -21.35 -7.77
N LYS A 109 18.15 -22.32 -8.35
CA LYS A 109 19.62 -22.39 -8.28
C LYS A 109 20.28 -21.17 -8.91
N LYS A 110 19.80 -20.72 -10.08
CA LYS A 110 20.31 -19.51 -10.75
C LYS A 110 20.08 -18.26 -9.90
N ILE A 111 18.85 -18.08 -9.38
CA ILE A 111 18.49 -16.97 -8.49
C ILE A 111 19.40 -16.97 -7.24
N THR A 112 19.61 -18.14 -6.64
CA THR A 112 20.45 -18.27 -5.44
C THR A 112 21.90 -17.88 -5.71
N LYS A 113 22.47 -18.32 -6.83
CA LYS A 113 23.84 -17.97 -7.24
C LYS A 113 23.99 -16.45 -7.46
N GLU A 114 23.03 -15.85 -8.15
CA GLU A 114 23.00 -14.40 -8.40
C GLU A 114 22.86 -13.61 -7.08
N ALA A 115 21.96 -14.04 -6.19
CA ALA A 115 21.76 -13.42 -4.88
C ALA A 115 23.03 -13.48 -4.01
N GLN A 116 23.74 -14.61 -4.01
CA GLN A 116 25.03 -14.75 -3.32
C GLN A 116 26.10 -13.80 -3.88
N SER A 117 26.17 -13.64 -5.20
CA SER A 117 27.09 -12.70 -5.85
C SER A 117 26.81 -11.26 -5.41
N ARG A 118 25.54 -10.81 -5.48
CA ARG A 118 25.11 -9.48 -5.03
C ARG A 118 25.39 -9.23 -3.56
N TYR A 119 25.19 -10.23 -2.70
CA TYR A 119 25.50 -10.12 -1.27
C TYR A 119 26.98 -9.83 -1.03
N LYS A 120 27.88 -10.52 -1.74
CA LYS A 120 29.32 -10.26 -1.66
C LYS A 120 29.66 -8.84 -2.12
N SER A 121 29.13 -8.40 -3.26
CA SER A 121 29.34 -7.02 -3.74
C SER A 121 28.88 -5.97 -2.72
N ARG A 122 27.74 -6.20 -2.05
CA ARG A 122 27.25 -5.29 -1.00
C ARG A 122 28.17 -5.27 0.23
N LYS A 123 28.73 -6.41 0.64
CA LYS A 123 29.72 -6.47 1.72
C LYS A 123 30.97 -5.65 1.39
N GLU A 124 31.51 -5.83 0.20
CA GLU A 124 32.71 -5.08 -0.23
C GLU A 124 32.43 -3.58 -0.32
N ALA A 125 31.28 -3.17 -0.88
CA ALA A 125 30.88 -1.77 -0.89
C ALA A 125 30.76 -1.18 0.52
N GLY A 126 30.21 -1.93 1.48
CA GLY A 126 30.15 -1.52 2.88
C GLY A 126 31.53 -1.35 3.51
N ARG A 127 32.46 -2.28 3.23
CA ARG A 127 33.86 -2.18 3.67
C ARG A 127 34.54 -0.93 3.10
N LEU A 128 34.41 -0.70 1.80
CA LEU A 128 35.01 0.46 1.13
C LEU A 128 34.47 1.78 1.71
N ARG A 129 33.16 1.90 1.90
CA ARG A 129 32.54 3.08 2.54
C ARG A 129 33.14 3.34 3.93
N ARG A 130 33.29 2.30 4.75
CA ARG A 130 33.91 2.41 6.07
C ARG A 130 35.35 2.94 5.99
N LEU A 131 36.16 2.41 5.07
CA LEU A 131 37.54 2.84 4.87
C LEU A 131 37.62 4.30 4.41
N ILE A 132 36.78 4.69 3.45
CA ILE A 132 36.68 6.09 2.99
C ILE A 132 36.35 7.02 4.16
N THR A 133 35.35 6.66 4.98
CA THR A 133 34.98 7.47 6.16
C THR A 133 36.12 7.57 7.19
N MET A 134 36.95 6.54 7.34
CA MET A 134 38.10 6.57 8.25
C MET A 134 39.18 7.54 7.75
N LEU A 135 39.54 7.45 6.47
CA LEU A 135 40.57 8.31 5.86
C LEU A 135 40.12 9.77 5.67
N SER A 136 38.82 10.02 5.51
CA SER A 136 38.28 11.38 5.33
C SER A 136 38.12 12.16 6.64
N LYS A 137 38.40 11.54 7.79
CA LYS A 137 38.32 12.15 9.12
C LYS A 137 39.68 12.55 9.70
N GLU A 138 40.76 12.25 8.98
CA GLU A 138 42.11 12.77 9.21
C GLU A 138 42.30 14.07 8.43
#